data_AF-M6U9D4-F1
#
_entry.id   AF-M6U9D4-F1
#
_cell.length_a   1.000
_cell.length_b   1.000
_cell.length_c   1.000
_cell.angle_alpha   90.00
_cell.angle_beta   90.00
_cell.angle_gamma   90.00
#
_symmetry.space_group_name_H-M   'P 1'
#
loop_
_entity.id
_entity.type
_entity.pdbx_description
1 polymer ?
#
loop_
_entity_poly.entity_id
_entity_poly.type
_entity_poly.pdbx_seq_one_letter_code
_entity_poly.pdbx_strand_id
1 'polypeptide(L)'
;MKSFKNDFLKESSVKSYLENLISLESNTRTSELNSIISTLSTKLNISEKGTSLATLGSDGILVPSQRPVQNVFIFRPGESSPTQNVFNNWTNLITSLQYSKGLKFIQLDDSIQSITIPVDSINLNECILLPRFKKQSHLVVNFVSGFKFLGFPLEIKGLRLKFSSRIFDNTNTNTFSLTDSILEYTSNLESCIDLVSGSLTVILKNSSIQGTNKTVFSVRGNSLQLYAVSGLCNVDSNTITGLAGSILNIVNQNANYSNLNSFVGPQTGFTGQKNEIDLGHILEKTLIQKGQILTKDSLGNWTTISTGLDNEFLVFDSLSPTGYRITNINSFLSIPGMKSVEYLRQNSPNTNLLPSGNRTLDCSLSNLFRITGGNGTFTISNLVENQVVNVILESTGSSYTITWSGGTFYWPNSTVPTPTVTALKKDFYTFIKVGGNIFSSCLLSMG
;
A
#
# COMPACT_ATOMS: atom_id res chain seq x y z
N MET A 1 37.66 58.02 23.54
CA MET A 1 37.61 57.14 24.73
C MET A 1 36.24 56.48 24.99
N LYS A 2 35.09 57.12 24.72
CA LYS A 2 33.77 56.47 24.95
C LYS A 2 33.45 55.28 24.02
N SER A 3 33.89 55.28 22.76
CA SER A 3 33.65 54.14 21.85
C SER A 3 34.46 52.90 22.24
N PHE A 4 35.76 53.06 22.49
CA PHE A 4 36.65 51.97 22.94
C PHE A 4 36.15 51.23 24.18
N LYS A 5 35.58 51.95 25.17
CA LYS A 5 35.03 51.33 26.38
C LYS A 5 33.78 50.49 26.07
N ASN A 6 32.91 50.95 25.17
CA ASN A 6 31.71 50.21 24.77
C ASN A 6 32.04 49.01 23.89
N ASP A 7 33.05 49.12 23.03
CA ASP A 7 33.51 48.01 22.18
C ASP A 7 34.20 46.93 23.03
N PHE A 8 35.04 47.32 24.00
CA PHE A 8 35.65 46.39 24.96
C PHE A 8 34.62 45.66 25.83
N LEU A 9 33.59 46.37 26.31
CA LEU A 9 32.51 45.75 27.11
C LEU A 9 31.65 44.78 26.29
N LYS A 10 31.42 45.07 25.00
CA LYS A 10 30.74 44.16 24.07
C LYS A 10 31.61 42.95 23.73
N GLU A 11 32.90 43.15 23.51
CA GLU A 11 33.84 42.06 23.22
C GLU A 11 33.98 41.13 24.44
N SER A 12 34.02 41.68 25.65
CA SER A 12 34.03 40.91 26.90
C SER A 12 32.73 40.13 27.14
N SER A 13 31.57 40.67 26.78
CA SER A 13 30.28 39.97 26.94
C SER A 13 30.10 38.88 25.89
N VAL A 14 30.50 39.12 24.65
CA VAL A 14 30.52 38.10 23.59
C VAL A 14 31.48 36.98 23.94
N LYS A 15 32.69 37.29 24.44
CA LYS A 15 33.65 36.28 24.89
C LYS A 15 33.09 35.41 26.02
N SER A 16 32.51 36.03 27.04
CA SER A 16 31.90 35.29 28.16
C SER A 16 30.73 34.40 27.71
N TYR A 17 29.91 34.88 26.78
CA TYR A 17 28.83 34.08 26.19
C TYR A 17 29.37 32.86 25.42
N LEU A 18 30.43 33.06 24.63
CA LEU A 18 31.05 32.01 23.82
C LEU A 18 31.76 30.97 24.69
N GLU A 19 32.45 31.39 25.76
CA GLU A 19 33.05 30.50 26.76
C GLU A 19 31.99 29.67 27.50
N ASN A 20 30.83 30.26 27.82
CA ASN A 20 29.71 29.53 28.41
C ASN A 20 29.14 28.47 27.45
N LEU A 21 28.93 28.82 26.18
CA LEU A 21 28.48 27.85 25.16
C LEU A 21 29.47 26.70 24.97
N ILE A 22 30.77 27.00 24.92
CA ILE A 22 31.83 25.96 24.84
C ILE A 22 31.79 25.06 26.08
N SER A 23 31.67 25.64 27.27
CA SER A 23 31.58 24.88 28.51
C SER A 23 30.35 23.97 28.54
N LEU A 24 29.20 24.47 28.07
CA LEU A 24 27.95 23.70 28.01
C LEU A 24 28.05 22.53 27.03
N GLU A 25 28.59 22.76 25.83
CA GLU A 25 28.83 21.72 24.82
C GLU A 25 29.83 20.67 25.33
N SER A 26 30.92 21.11 25.96
CA SER A 26 31.93 20.21 26.54
C SER A 26 31.34 19.34 27.65
N ASN A 27 30.50 19.91 28.51
CA ASN A 27 29.82 19.16 29.57
C ASN A 27 28.82 18.16 29.00
N THR A 28 28.05 18.55 27.98
CA THR A 28 27.10 17.67 27.27
C THR A 28 27.83 16.48 26.64
N ARG A 29 28.92 16.73 25.89
CA ARG A 29 29.73 15.64 25.30
C ARG A 29 30.36 14.73 26.34
N THR A 30 30.80 15.27 27.47
CA THR A 30 31.36 14.46 28.56
C THR A 30 30.29 13.58 29.19
N SER A 31 29.08 14.11 29.39
CA SER A 31 27.92 13.36 29.87
C SER A 31 27.53 12.24 28.89
N GLU A 32 27.44 12.54 27.59
CA GLU A 32 27.15 11.54 26.56
C GLU A 32 28.23 10.47 26.49
N LEU A 33 29.52 10.84 26.54
CA LEU A 33 30.63 9.89 26.58
C LEU A 33 30.53 8.98 27.80
N ASN A 34 30.26 9.52 28.98
CA ASN A 34 30.08 8.74 30.20
C ASN A 34 28.86 7.82 30.13
N SER A 35 27.76 8.27 29.51
CA SER A 35 26.57 7.46 29.25
C SER A 35 26.88 6.31 28.28
N ILE A 36 27.63 6.57 27.22
CA ILE A 36 28.10 5.57 26.27
C ILE A 36 29.02 4.56 26.96
N ILE A 37 29.98 5.02 27.76
CA ILE A 37 30.89 4.17 28.54
C ILE A 37 30.08 3.28 29.50
N SER A 38 29.14 3.86 30.25
CA SER A 38 28.25 3.12 31.15
C SER A 38 27.41 2.08 30.40
N THR A 39 26.84 2.46 29.25
CA THR A 39 26.07 1.56 28.39
C THR A 39 26.93 0.44 27.83
N LEU A 40 28.16 0.73 27.40
CA LEU A 40 29.14 -0.26 26.98
C LEU A 40 29.50 -1.19 28.12
N SER A 41 29.78 -0.68 29.32
CA SER A 41 30.13 -1.48 30.49
C SER A 41 28.99 -2.37 31.00
N THR A 42 27.74 -1.96 30.80
CA THR A 42 26.55 -2.73 31.20
C THR A 42 26.08 -3.71 30.13
N LYS A 43 26.25 -3.39 28.84
CA LYS A 43 25.92 -4.29 27.72
C LYS A 43 27.05 -5.28 27.40
N LEU A 44 28.31 -4.94 27.69
CA LEU A 44 29.43 -5.87 27.64
C LEU A 44 29.44 -6.66 28.95
N ASN A 45 28.70 -7.77 28.98
CA ASN A 45 28.73 -8.73 30.08
C ASN A 45 30.19 -9.10 30.41
N ILE A 46 30.65 -8.74 31.60
CA ILE A 46 31.99 -9.12 32.08
C ILE A 46 32.08 -10.64 32.26
N SER A 47 30.93 -11.31 32.42
CA SER A 47 30.80 -12.78 32.42
C SER A 47 31.07 -13.44 31.06
N GLU A 48 31.04 -12.68 29.95
CA GLU A 48 31.35 -13.16 28.59
C GLU A 48 32.77 -12.78 28.15
N LYS A 49 33.49 -11.98 28.94
CA LYS A 49 34.93 -11.79 28.77
C LYS A 49 35.61 -13.04 29.31
N GLY A 50 36.17 -13.85 28.40
CA GLY A 50 37.18 -14.83 28.79
C GLY A 50 38.23 -14.16 29.68
N THR A 51 38.70 -14.86 30.70
CA THR A 51 39.52 -14.35 31.81
C THR A 51 40.95 -13.92 31.42
N SER A 52 41.22 -13.67 30.14
CA SER A 52 42.55 -13.35 29.61
C SER A 52 42.52 -12.26 28.54
N LEU A 53 43.57 -11.44 28.50
CA LEU A 53 43.88 -10.54 27.37
C LEU A 53 43.82 -11.33 26.05
N ALA A 54 43.18 -10.74 25.04
CA ALA A 54 43.18 -11.26 23.68
C ALA A 54 44.62 -11.22 23.13
N THR A 55 45.24 -12.38 22.99
CA THR A 55 46.59 -12.56 22.47
C THR A 55 46.49 -12.87 20.98
N LEU A 56 47.12 -12.04 20.14
CA LEU A 56 47.27 -12.33 18.71
C LEU A 56 48.44 -13.31 18.53
N GLY A 57 48.27 -14.30 17.66
CA GLY A 57 49.31 -15.19 17.18
C GLY A 57 50.22 -14.47 16.18
N SER A 58 51.24 -15.20 15.70
CA SER A 58 52.19 -14.71 14.69
C SER A 58 51.55 -14.36 13.34
N ASP A 59 50.31 -14.80 13.11
CA ASP A 59 49.48 -14.49 11.96
C ASP A 59 48.63 -13.20 12.15
N GLY A 60 48.73 -12.53 13.29
CA GLY A 60 47.93 -11.35 13.62
C GLY A 60 46.46 -11.67 13.94
N ILE A 61 46.11 -12.93 14.15
CA ILE A 61 44.78 -13.42 14.51
C ILE A 61 44.83 -13.96 15.95
N LEU A 62 43.73 -13.96 16.71
CA LEU A 62 43.67 -14.53 18.08
C LEU A 62 44.36 -15.91 18.16
N VAL A 63 45.05 -16.22 19.26
CA VAL A 63 45.63 -17.55 19.48
C VAL A 63 44.53 -18.63 19.48
N PRO A 64 44.80 -19.86 19.01
CA PRO A 64 43.76 -20.89 18.81
C PRO A 64 42.87 -21.18 20.03
N SER A 65 43.44 -21.11 21.25
CA SER A 65 42.71 -21.31 22.52
C SER A 65 41.75 -20.17 22.88
N GLN A 66 41.88 -19.02 22.22
CA GLN A 66 41.07 -17.82 22.43
C GLN A 66 40.20 -17.48 21.19
N ARG A 67 40.34 -18.23 20.11
CA ARG A 67 39.41 -18.13 18.99
C ARG A 67 38.05 -18.65 19.48
N PRO A 68 36.93 -17.96 19.17
CA PRO A 68 35.61 -18.56 19.33
C PRO A 68 35.64 -19.92 18.63
N VAL A 69 35.18 -20.98 19.29
CA VAL A 69 35.06 -22.30 18.66
C VAL A 69 34.06 -22.16 17.53
N GLN A 70 34.55 -21.90 16.32
CA GLN A 70 33.71 -21.88 15.15
C GLN A 70 33.37 -23.33 14.85
N ASN A 71 32.19 -23.76 15.30
CA ASN A 71 31.54 -25.02 14.91
C ASN A 71 31.15 -24.97 13.42
N VAL A 72 32.12 -24.70 12.55
CA VAL A 72 31.96 -24.61 11.10
C VAL A 72 32.52 -25.90 10.52
N PHE A 73 31.68 -26.64 9.82
CA PHE A 73 32.01 -27.91 9.20
C PHE A 73 31.79 -27.77 7.71
N ILE A 74 32.78 -28.14 6.90
CA ILE A 74 32.74 -27.95 5.45
C ILE A 74 32.58 -29.30 4.79
N PHE A 75 31.46 -29.54 4.13
CA PHE A 75 31.27 -30.74 3.31
C PHE A 75 31.69 -30.45 1.88
N ARG A 76 32.79 -31.08 1.44
CA ARG A 76 33.38 -30.94 0.11
C ARG A 76 33.65 -32.34 -0.47
N PRO A 77 32.65 -32.96 -1.11
CA PRO A 77 32.84 -34.27 -1.73
C PRO A 77 33.93 -34.22 -2.81
N GLY A 78 34.69 -35.31 -2.94
CA GLY A 78 35.78 -35.42 -3.90
C GLY A 78 37.14 -34.83 -3.45
N GLU A 79 37.20 -34.15 -2.31
CA GLU A 79 38.48 -33.69 -1.72
C GLU A 79 39.36 -34.89 -1.37
N SER A 80 40.60 -34.92 -1.84
CA SER A 80 41.50 -36.07 -1.66
C SER A 80 42.26 -36.02 -0.34
N SER A 81 42.49 -34.82 0.20
CA SER A 81 43.25 -34.60 1.43
C SER A 81 42.55 -33.56 2.33
N PRO A 82 41.39 -33.91 2.93
CA PRO A 82 40.65 -33.00 3.80
C PRO A 82 41.47 -32.55 5.01
N THR A 83 41.46 -31.24 5.29
CA THR A 83 42.16 -30.65 6.44
C THR A 83 41.18 -30.15 7.49
N GLN A 84 41.53 -30.29 8.77
CA GLN A 84 40.82 -29.68 9.91
C GLN A 84 39.31 -29.99 9.93
N ASN A 85 38.48 -29.06 9.45
CA ASN A 85 37.03 -29.08 9.47
C ASN A 85 36.41 -29.34 8.08
N VAL A 86 37.22 -29.75 7.09
CA VAL A 86 36.75 -30.17 5.77
C VAL A 86 36.50 -31.68 5.80
N PHE A 87 35.37 -32.09 5.24
CA PHE A 87 34.92 -33.47 5.18
C PHE A 87 34.58 -33.83 3.74
N ASN A 88 35.26 -34.83 3.20
CA ASN A 88 34.95 -35.42 1.89
C ASN A 88 33.97 -36.59 1.98
N ASN A 89 33.70 -37.06 3.20
CA ASN A 89 32.85 -38.18 3.51
C ASN A 89 31.72 -37.73 4.45
N TRP A 90 30.47 -38.03 4.07
CA TRP A 90 29.29 -37.60 4.82
C TRP A 90 29.23 -38.20 6.24
N THR A 91 29.52 -39.49 6.38
CA THR A 91 29.52 -40.16 7.69
C THR A 91 30.52 -39.49 8.65
N ASN A 92 31.72 -39.18 8.19
CA ASN A 92 32.74 -38.50 9.01
C ASN A 92 32.29 -37.10 9.45
N LEU A 93 31.60 -36.36 8.58
CA LEU A 93 30.98 -35.08 8.93
C LEU A 93 29.94 -35.26 10.05
N ILE A 94 29.01 -36.20 9.88
CA ILE A 94 27.94 -36.45 10.86
C ILE A 94 28.51 -36.88 12.22
N THR A 95 29.50 -37.78 12.23
CA THR A 95 30.20 -38.16 13.46
C THR A 95 30.82 -36.95 14.15
N SER A 96 31.48 -36.06 13.39
CA SER A 96 32.08 -34.85 13.95
C SER A 96 31.06 -33.86 14.49
N LEU A 97 29.89 -33.76 13.85
CA LEU A 97 28.79 -32.94 14.33
C LEU A 97 28.24 -33.44 15.67
N GLN A 98 28.17 -34.75 15.90
CA GLN A 98 27.68 -35.33 17.16
C GLN A 98 28.56 -35.00 18.37
N TYR A 99 29.87 -34.91 18.18
CA TYR A 99 30.82 -34.58 19.26
C TYR A 99 30.95 -33.07 19.54
N SER A 100 30.40 -32.22 18.67
CA SER A 100 30.36 -30.78 18.88
C SER A 100 29.10 -30.35 19.62
N LYS A 101 29.22 -29.40 20.55
CA LYS A 101 28.10 -28.84 21.33
C LYS A 101 27.72 -27.45 20.81
N GLY A 102 26.43 -27.13 20.85
CA GLY A 102 25.90 -25.81 20.49
C GLY A 102 25.69 -25.63 18.98
N LEU A 103 25.41 -24.40 18.57
CA LEU A 103 25.10 -24.05 17.17
C LEU A 103 26.23 -24.45 16.22
N LYS A 104 25.88 -25.12 15.11
CA LYS A 104 26.81 -25.62 14.08
C LYS A 104 26.47 -25.03 12.72
N PHE A 105 27.48 -24.71 11.94
CA PHE A 105 27.37 -24.19 10.58
C PHE A 105 27.92 -25.23 9.61
N ILE A 106 27.05 -25.83 8.81
CA ILE A 106 27.45 -26.81 7.79
C ILE A 106 27.53 -26.09 6.45
N GLN A 107 28.75 -25.84 6.00
CA GLN A 107 29.06 -25.22 4.72
C GLN A 107 29.16 -26.29 3.64
N LEU A 108 28.30 -26.21 2.63
CA LEU A 108 28.32 -27.10 1.48
C LEU A 108 29.17 -26.48 0.37
N ASP A 109 30.15 -27.23 -0.11
CA ASP A 109 31.15 -26.75 -1.07
C ASP A 109 31.19 -27.66 -2.30
N ASP A 110 30.58 -27.18 -3.38
CA ASP A 110 30.46 -27.87 -4.67
C ASP A 110 31.60 -27.51 -5.65
N SER A 111 32.71 -26.92 -5.17
CA SER A 111 33.83 -26.51 -6.01
C SER A 111 34.56 -27.65 -6.72
N ILE A 112 34.48 -28.88 -6.19
CA ILE A 112 35.10 -30.07 -6.76
C ILE A 112 34.04 -30.99 -7.39
N GLN A 113 32.96 -31.25 -6.67
CA GLN A 113 31.91 -32.18 -7.06
C GLN A 113 30.54 -31.67 -6.64
N SER A 114 29.50 -32.00 -7.40
CA SER A 114 28.12 -31.75 -7.01
C SER A 114 27.78 -32.36 -5.65
N ILE A 115 26.98 -31.66 -4.84
CA ILE A 115 26.60 -32.15 -3.52
C ILE A 115 25.48 -33.18 -3.64
N THR A 116 25.80 -34.42 -3.28
CA THR A 116 24.84 -35.50 -3.09
C THR A 116 24.97 -36.05 -1.68
N ILE A 117 23.89 -35.98 -0.91
CA ILE A 117 23.80 -36.49 0.45
C ILE A 117 23.30 -37.93 0.41
N PRO A 118 24.06 -38.91 0.95
CA PRO A 118 23.67 -40.31 0.91
C PRO A 118 22.48 -40.60 1.83
N VAL A 119 21.94 -41.81 1.78
CA VAL A 119 20.88 -42.27 2.69
C VAL A 119 21.41 -42.23 4.12
N ASP A 120 20.69 -41.55 5.00
CA ASP A 120 21.03 -41.39 6.40
C ASP A 120 19.79 -40.98 7.22
N SER A 121 19.87 -41.05 8.54
CA SER A 121 18.85 -40.56 9.48
C SER A 121 19.51 -39.68 10.53
N ILE A 122 19.37 -38.35 10.39
CA ILE A 122 20.18 -37.40 11.16
C ILE A 122 19.36 -36.31 11.87
N ASN A 123 19.81 -35.92 13.05
CA ASN A 123 19.25 -34.77 13.75
C ASN A 123 20.11 -33.51 13.48
N LEU A 124 19.49 -32.48 12.90
CA LEU A 124 20.11 -31.20 12.58
C LEU A 124 19.54 -30.01 13.38
N ASN A 125 18.80 -30.24 14.46
CA ASN A 125 18.13 -29.20 15.27
C ASN A 125 19.00 -28.05 15.80
N GLU A 126 20.33 -28.18 15.80
CA GLU A 126 21.29 -27.12 16.16
C GLU A 126 22.18 -26.69 14.98
N CYS A 127 21.74 -26.96 13.75
CA CYS A 127 22.55 -26.71 12.55
C CYS A 127 21.94 -25.62 11.66
N ILE A 128 22.82 -24.84 11.04
CA ILE A 128 22.52 -23.96 9.91
C ILE A 128 23.20 -24.53 8.67
N LEU A 129 22.44 -24.73 7.61
CA LEU A 129 22.96 -25.17 6.31
C LEU A 129 23.17 -23.96 5.40
N LEU A 130 24.34 -23.86 4.77
CA LEU A 130 24.66 -22.73 3.88
C LEU A 130 25.71 -23.13 2.84
N PRO A 131 25.81 -22.46 1.68
CA PRO A 131 26.94 -22.66 0.79
C PRO A 131 28.20 -22.08 1.42
N ARG A 132 29.37 -22.68 1.11
CA ARG A 132 30.66 -22.11 1.54
C ARG A 132 30.91 -20.73 0.92
N PHE A 133 30.54 -20.57 -0.34
CA PHE A 133 30.72 -19.33 -1.10
C PHE A 133 29.36 -18.74 -1.47
N LYS A 134 29.22 -17.43 -1.35
CA LYS A 134 28.02 -16.73 -1.82
C LYS A 134 27.95 -16.85 -3.35
N LYS A 135 26.85 -17.38 -3.87
CA LYS A 135 26.60 -17.56 -5.30
C LYS A 135 25.43 -16.70 -5.77
N GLN A 136 25.42 -16.36 -7.05
CA GLN A 136 24.28 -15.69 -7.68
C GLN A 136 23.07 -16.62 -7.79
N SER A 137 23.32 -17.92 -8.02
CA SER A 137 22.30 -18.97 -8.04
C SER A 137 22.40 -19.85 -6.79
N HIS A 138 21.27 -20.40 -6.36
CA HIS A 138 21.22 -21.39 -5.27
C HIS A 138 22.15 -22.57 -5.53
N LEU A 139 22.93 -22.98 -4.51
CA LEU A 139 23.71 -24.21 -4.58
C LEU A 139 22.77 -25.41 -4.47
N VAL A 140 22.86 -26.35 -5.42
CA VAL A 140 21.96 -27.52 -5.49
C VAL A 140 22.51 -28.64 -4.61
N VAL A 141 21.64 -29.18 -3.75
CA VAL A 141 21.94 -30.29 -2.83
C VAL A 141 20.94 -31.40 -3.13
N ASN A 142 21.43 -32.54 -3.61
CA ASN A 142 20.60 -33.70 -3.92
C ASN A 142 20.61 -34.67 -2.74
N PHE A 143 19.44 -35.05 -2.24
CA PHE A 143 19.33 -36.09 -1.22
C PHE A 143 18.93 -37.41 -1.87
N VAL A 144 19.68 -38.47 -1.58
CA VAL A 144 19.36 -39.81 -2.07
C VAL A 144 18.07 -40.30 -1.42
N SER A 145 17.23 -40.98 -2.20
CA SER A 145 15.97 -41.57 -1.74
C SER A 145 16.17 -42.44 -0.50
N GLY A 146 15.40 -42.17 0.56
CA GLY A 146 15.50 -42.84 1.85
C GLY A 146 16.17 -42.00 2.95
N PHE A 147 16.75 -40.85 2.62
CA PHE A 147 17.27 -39.91 3.62
C PHE A 147 16.14 -39.36 4.51
N LYS A 148 16.41 -39.26 5.83
CA LYS A 148 15.46 -38.75 6.82
C LYS A 148 16.09 -37.74 7.77
N PHE A 149 15.34 -36.71 8.11
CA PHE A 149 15.61 -35.88 9.27
C PHE A 149 14.99 -36.52 10.52
N LEU A 150 15.72 -36.51 11.62
CA LEU A 150 15.23 -36.75 12.97
C LEU A 150 14.92 -35.42 13.70
N GLY A 151 15.49 -34.32 13.19
CA GLY A 151 15.19 -32.95 13.57
C GLY A 151 15.66 -32.00 12.47
N PHE A 152 14.85 -30.98 12.15
CA PHE A 152 15.15 -30.04 11.07
C PHE A 152 16.32 -29.11 11.43
N PRO A 153 17.11 -28.64 10.44
CA PRO A 153 18.01 -27.51 10.65
C PRO A 153 17.24 -26.28 11.10
N LEU A 154 17.89 -25.43 11.92
CA LEU A 154 17.31 -24.15 12.35
C LEU A 154 17.06 -23.22 11.16
N GLU A 155 18.03 -23.17 10.25
CA GLU A 155 17.97 -22.30 9.08
C GLU A 155 18.74 -22.91 7.89
N ILE A 156 18.20 -22.71 6.69
CA ILE A 156 18.80 -23.06 5.41
C ILE A 156 18.99 -21.76 4.62
N LYS A 157 20.21 -21.51 4.13
CA LYS A 157 20.59 -20.27 3.44
C LYS A 157 21.16 -20.52 2.06
N GLY A 158 20.68 -19.86 1.01
CA GLY A 158 21.32 -19.92 -0.31
C GLY A 158 21.29 -21.30 -0.99
N LEU A 159 20.50 -22.25 -0.49
CA LEU A 159 20.51 -23.65 -0.95
C LEU A 159 19.22 -24.01 -1.68
N ARG A 160 19.34 -24.87 -2.70
CA ARG A 160 18.24 -25.61 -3.30
C ARG A 160 18.32 -27.06 -2.86
N LEU A 161 17.49 -27.44 -1.90
CA LEU A 161 17.41 -28.80 -1.38
C LEU A 161 16.43 -29.61 -2.23
N LYS A 162 16.92 -30.68 -2.88
CA LYS A 162 16.12 -31.56 -3.74
C LYS A 162 15.87 -32.89 -3.06
N PHE A 163 14.60 -33.23 -2.87
CA PHE A 163 14.16 -34.48 -2.25
C PHE A 163 13.31 -35.31 -3.22
N SER A 164 13.48 -36.64 -3.16
CA SER A 164 12.75 -37.61 -3.99
C SER A 164 12.02 -38.69 -3.18
N SER A 165 12.01 -38.58 -1.85
CA SER A 165 11.32 -39.47 -0.92
C SER A 165 10.85 -38.68 0.31
N ARG A 166 10.03 -39.30 1.13
CA ARG A 166 9.66 -38.79 2.46
C ARG A 166 10.90 -38.58 3.31
N ILE A 167 11.02 -37.39 3.90
CA ILE A 167 12.18 -36.98 4.70
C ILE A 167 11.86 -36.78 6.17
N PHE A 168 10.58 -36.63 6.54
CA PHE A 168 10.23 -36.29 7.91
C PHE A 168 8.81 -36.72 8.26
N ASP A 169 8.67 -37.42 9.39
CA ASP A 169 7.39 -37.72 10.04
C ASP A 169 7.30 -36.86 11.31
N ASN A 170 6.58 -35.74 11.23
CA ASN A 170 6.49 -34.77 12.30
C ASN A 170 5.50 -35.23 13.37
N THR A 171 6.03 -35.56 14.54
CA THR A 171 5.26 -35.94 15.73
C THR A 171 5.23 -34.87 16.82
N ASN A 172 6.08 -33.83 16.71
CA ASN A 172 6.27 -32.77 17.70
C ASN A 172 6.06 -31.37 17.08
N THR A 173 6.22 -30.31 17.88
CA THR A 173 6.28 -28.95 17.34
C THR A 173 7.69 -28.66 16.81
N ASN A 174 7.79 -28.39 15.51
CA ASN A 174 9.06 -28.07 14.85
C ASN A 174 8.99 -26.72 14.14
N THR A 175 10.15 -26.09 13.96
CA THR A 175 10.28 -24.85 13.21
C THR A 175 11.58 -24.86 12.42
N PHE A 176 11.52 -24.41 11.16
CA PHE A 176 12.74 -24.08 10.43
C PHE A 176 12.53 -22.90 9.49
N SER A 177 13.63 -22.22 9.15
CA SER A 177 13.64 -21.05 8.27
C SER A 177 14.36 -21.34 6.97
N LEU A 178 13.81 -20.84 5.87
CA LEU A 178 14.43 -20.76 4.55
C LEU A 178 14.77 -19.29 4.26
N THR A 179 16.03 -19.02 3.96
CA THR A 179 16.52 -17.68 3.57
C THR A 179 17.24 -17.81 2.23
N ASP A 180 16.79 -17.09 1.21
CA ASP A 180 17.31 -17.21 -0.17
C ASP A 180 17.43 -18.69 -0.59
N SER A 181 16.39 -19.49 -0.36
CA SER A 181 16.46 -20.95 -0.49
C SER A 181 15.24 -21.55 -1.16
N ILE A 182 15.43 -22.76 -1.71
CA ILE A 182 14.38 -23.52 -2.38
C ILE A 182 14.31 -24.92 -1.75
N LEU A 183 13.13 -25.30 -1.29
CA LEU A 183 12.82 -26.70 -0.97
C LEU A 183 12.07 -27.28 -2.16
N GLU A 184 12.67 -28.26 -2.85
CA GLU A 184 12.14 -28.85 -4.07
C GLU A 184 11.83 -30.35 -3.84
N TYR A 185 10.58 -30.74 -4.04
CA TYR A 185 10.14 -32.13 -3.98
C TYR A 185 9.74 -32.66 -5.36
N THR A 186 10.20 -33.86 -5.68
CA THR A 186 10.11 -34.41 -7.05
C THR A 186 9.27 -35.68 -7.17
N SER A 187 8.89 -36.33 -6.06
CA SER A 187 8.28 -37.67 -6.10
C SER A 187 6.76 -37.70 -6.27
N ASN A 188 6.31 -38.62 -7.13
CA ASN A 188 4.94 -39.13 -7.33
C ASN A 188 4.29 -39.87 -6.15
N LEU A 189 5.12 -40.55 -5.37
CA LEU A 189 4.67 -41.78 -4.71
C LEU A 189 4.17 -41.54 -3.29
N GLU A 190 4.65 -40.49 -2.64
CA GLU A 190 4.34 -40.20 -1.25
C GLU A 190 4.43 -38.68 -0.99
N SER A 191 4.19 -38.30 0.26
CA SER A 191 4.44 -36.95 0.75
C SER A 191 5.89 -36.75 1.17
N CYS A 192 6.43 -35.54 0.99
CA CYS A 192 7.78 -35.22 1.47
C CYS A 192 7.83 -35.16 3.00
N ILE A 193 6.90 -34.43 3.62
CA ILE A 193 6.81 -34.20 5.06
C ILE A 193 5.38 -34.54 5.51
N ASP A 194 5.26 -35.48 6.43
CA ASP A 194 3.97 -35.86 7.04
C ASP A 194 3.83 -35.28 8.44
N LEU A 195 2.80 -34.47 8.68
CA LEU A 195 2.43 -33.99 10.01
C LEU A 195 1.44 -34.98 10.61
N VAL A 196 1.97 -35.99 11.31
CA VAL A 196 1.18 -37.08 11.90
C VAL A 196 0.48 -36.61 13.16
N SER A 197 1.24 -36.16 14.16
CA SER A 197 0.73 -35.65 15.45
C SER A 197 1.31 -34.29 15.85
N GLY A 198 2.28 -33.78 15.08
CA GLY A 198 3.00 -32.54 15.38
C GLY A 198 2.51 -31.33 14.60
N SER A 199 2.91 -30.14 15.05
CA SER A 199 2.74 -28.88 14.30
C SER A 199 4.06 -28.43 13.68
N LEU A 200 4.01 -27.79 12.51
CA LEU A 200 5.22 -27.35 11.81
C LEU A 200 5.09 -25.88 11.41
N THR A 201 6.05 -25.07 11.84
CA THR A 201 6.20 -23.69 11.39
C THR A 201 7.33 -23.57 10.37
N VAL A 202 7.04 -23.03 9.19
CA VAL A 202 8.02 -22.76 8.14
C VAL A 202 8.08 -21.26 7.90
N ILE A 203 9.28 -20.69 8.01
CA ILE A 203 9.52 -19.26 7.80
C ILE A 203 10.25 -19.08 6.47
N LEU A 204 9.71 -18.24 5.59
CA LEU A 204 10.24 -17.95 4.26
C LEU A 204 10.75 -16.51 4.18
N LYS A 205 12.01 -16.36 3.75
CA LYS A 205 12.64 -15.08 3.39
C LYS A 205 13.25 -15.23 2.00
N ASN A 206 12.68 -14.55 1.01
CA ASN A 206 13.08 -14.64 -0.39
C ASN A 206 13.25 -16.11 -0.86
N SER A 207 12.30 -16.96 -0.47
CA SER A 207 12.43 -18.41 -0.55
C SER A 207 11.18 -19.07 -1.12
N SER A 208 11.34 -20.25 -1.70
CA SER A 208 10.21 -20.97 -2.27
C SER A 208 10.14 -22.45 -1.90
N ILE A 209 8.92 -22.97 -1.83
CA ILE A 209 8.63 -24.39 -1.75
C ILE A 209 8.07 -24.83 -3.10
N GLN A 210 8.77 -25.73 -3.76
CA GLN A 210 8.51 -26.19 -5.12
C GLN A 210 8.14 -27.66 -5.12
N GLY A 211 7.12 -28.00 -5.90
CA GLY A 211 6.58 -29.34 -5.95
C GLY A 211 5.24 -29.37 -6.66
N THR A 212 5.05 -28.58 -7.71
CA THR A 212 3.78 -28.47 -8.43
C THR A 212 3.14 -29.84 -8.68
N ASN A 213 1.93 -30.04 -8.16
CA ASN A 213 1.18 -31.32 -8.17
C ASN A 213 1.89 -32.50 -7.49
N LYS A 214 2.68 -32.24 -6.46
CA LYS A 214 3.37 -33.22 -5.60
C LYS A 214 3.07 -32.85 -4.16
N THR A 215 2.73 -33.82 -3.32
CA THR A 215 2.47 -33.54 -1.91
C THR A 215 3.77 -33.25 -1.17
N VAL A 216 4.13 -31.99 -0.97
CA VAL A 216 5.26 -31.60 -0.11
C VAL A 216 4.88 -31.77 1.35
N PHE A 217 3.71 -31.28 1.76
CA PHE A 217 3.21 -31.40 3.12
C PHE A 217 1.89 -32.16 3.13
N SER A 218 1.76 -33.18 3.98
CA SER A 218 0.48 -33.82 4.28
C SER A 218 0.15 -33.62 5.75
N VAL A 219 -0.98 -32.96 6.02
CA VAL A 219 -1.43 -32.58 7.36
C VAL A 219 -2.54 -33.53 7.82
N ARG A 220 -2.27 -34.34 8.86
CA ARG A 220 -3.17 -35.42 9.31
C ARG A 220 -3.85 -35.10 10.65
N GLY A 221 -4.32 -33.85 10.82
CA GLY A 221 -5.13 -33.43 11.99
C GLY A 221 -4.48 -32.39 12.93
N ASN A 222 -3.32 -31.84 12.57
CA ASN A 222 -2.65 -30.77 13.33
C ASN A 222 -2.51 -29.49 12.49
N SER A 223 -1.49 -28.68 12.76
CA SER A 223 -1.32 -27.38 12.14
C SER A 223 -0.02 -27.24 11.37
N LEU A 224 -0.13 -26.68 10.16
CA LEU A 224 0.99 -26.16 9.37
C LEU A 224 0.90 -24.64 9.39
N GLN A 225 1.94 -23.97 9.88
CA GLN A 225 2.08 -22.51 9.83
C GLN A 225 3.11 -22.13 8.77
N LEU A 226 2.71 -21.30 7.82
CA LEU A 226 3.59 -20.72 6.81
C LEU A 226 3.69 -19.22 7.04
N TYR A 227 4.90 -18.73 7.28
CA TYR A 227 5.19 -17.31 7.43
C TYR A 227 6.04 -16.83 6.26
N ALA A 228 5.56 -15.84 5.50
CA ALA A 228 6.39 -15.12 4.54
C ALA A 228 6.79 -13.77 5.14
N VAL A 229 8.09 -13.55 5.30
CA VAL A 229 8.62 -12.42 6.08
C VAL A 229 9.16 -11.29 5.20
N SER A 230 9.90 -11.63 4.14
CA SER A 230 10.52 -10.62 3.25
C SER A 230 10.92 -11.23 1.92
N GLY A 231 11.21 -10.38 0.92
CA GLY A 231 11.65 -10.81 -0.40
C GLY A 231 10.53 -11.45 -1.22
N LEU A 232 10.88 -12.19 -2.28
CA LEU A 232 9.92 -12.94 -3.09
C LEU A 232 9.72 -14.33 -2.48
N CYS A 233 8.53 -14.59 -1.94
CA CYS A 233 8.17 -15.89 -1.37
C CYS A 233 7.11 -16.58 -2.23
N ASN A 234 7.24 -17.90 -2.41
CA ASN A 234 6.26 -18.68 -3.16
C ASN A 234 6.16 -20.12 -2.67
N VAL A 235 4.93 -20.63 -2.56
CA VAL A 235 4.64 -22.05 -2.37
C VAL A 235 3.78 -22.49 -3.55
N ASP A 236 4.24 -23.49 -4.28
CA ASP A 236 3.57 -24.00 -5.47
C ASP A 236 2.14 -24.48 -5.19
N SER A 237 1.34 -24.60 -6.25
CA SER A 237 -0.02 -25.12 -6.16
C SER A 237 -0.02 -26.64 -5.94
N ASN A 238 -1.02 -27.14 -5.21
CA ASN A 238 -1.23 -28.56 -4.91
C ASN A 238 -0.02 -29.24 -4.25
N THR A 239 0.71 -28.51 -3.41
CA THR A 239 1.81 -29.02 -2.59
C THR A 239 1.41 -29.42 -1.17
N ILE A 240 0.23 -29.01 -0.72
CA ILE A 240 -0.26 -29.21 0.64
C ILE A 240 -1.56 -30.00 0.56
N THR A 241 -1.62 -31.13 1.26
CA THR A 241 -2.86 -31.89 1.46
C THR A 241 -3.23 -31.91 2.93
N GLY A 242 -4.52 -32.06 3.21
CA GLY A 242 -5.00 -32.12 4.58
C GLY A 242 -6.45 -32.58 4.66
N LEU A 243 -6.77 -33.30 5.72
CA LEU A 243 -8.11 -33.82 6.01
C LEU A 243 -8.90 -32.83 6.88
N ALA A 244 -10.22 -33.03 6.97
CA ALA A 244 -11.07 -32.32 7.93
C ALA A 244 -10.48 -32.39 9.35
N GLY A 245 -10.42 -31.24 10.03
CA GLY A 245 -9.76 -31.08 11.33
C GLY A 245 -8.30 -30.61 11.27
N SER A 246 -7.66 -30.62 10.09
CA SER A 246 -6.33 -30.01 9.90
C SER A 246 -6.41 -28.49 9.78
N ILE A 247 -5.39 -27.77 10.24
CA ILE A 247 -5.32 -26.31 10.19
C ILE A 247 -4.12 -25.88 9.34
N LEU A 248 -4.37 -25.00 8.37
CA LEU A 248 -3.33 -24.33 7.59
C LEU A 248 -3.39 -22.83 7.88
N ASN A 249 -2.36 -22.30 8.55
CA ASN A 249 -2.23 -20.88 8.84
C ASN A 249 -1.20 -20.25 7.90
N ILE A 250 -1.62 -19.23 7.16
CA ILE A 250 -0.79 -18.52 6.19
C ILE A 250 -0.71 -17.08 6.64
N VAL A 251 0.50 -16.61 6.95
CA VAL A 251 0.73 -15.24 7.42
C VAL A 251 1.78 -14.58 6.55
N ASN A 252 1.39 -13.52 5.86
CA ASN A 252 2.31 -12.68 5.09
C ASN A 252 2.60 -11.37 5.87
N GLN A 253 3.86 -11.15 6.21
CA GLN A 253 4.39 -9.98 6.92
C GLN A 253 5.10 -8.99 5.97
N ASN A 254 4.57 -8.80 4.75
CA ASN A 254 5.10 -7.91 3.68
C ASN A 254 6.10 -8.56 2.71
N ALA A 255 6.07 -9.89 2.53
CA ALA A 255 6.80 -10.53 1.44
C ALA A 255 6.03 -10.43 0.13
N ASN A 256 6.74 -10.10 -0.95
CA ASN A 256 6.22 -10.14 -2.30
C ASN A 256 5.97 -11.59 -2.72
N TYR A 257 5.07 -11.80 -3.68
CA TYR A 257 4.75 -13.13 -4.19
C TYR A 257 4.35 -13.06 -5.67
N SER A 258 4.48 -14.19 -6.37
CA SER A 258 4.18 -14.29 -7.80
C SER A 258 2.74 -14.69 -8.11
N ASN A 259 2.03 -15.33 -7.18
CA ASN A 259 0.63 -15.69 -7.42
C ASN A 259 -0.28 -14.48 -7.19
N LEU A 260 -1.45 -14.43 -7.80
CA LEU A 260 -2.31 -13.24 -7.77
C LEU A 260 -2.69 -12.78 -6.34
N ASN A 261 -3.01 -13.70 -5.43
CA ASN A 261 -3.67 -13.36 -4.16
C ASN A 261 -2.87 -13.74 -2.90
N SER A 262 -1.82 -14.57 -3.02
CA SER A 262 -1.12 -15.15 -1.88
C SER A 262 0.26 -15.66 -2.27
N PHE A 263 1.19 -15.70 -1.32
CA PHE A 263 2.44 -16.44 -1.52
C PHE A 263 2.22 -17.96 -1.54
N VAL A 264 1.03 -18.45 -1.18
CA VAL A 264 0.67 -19.87 -1.28
C VAL A 264 -0.30 -20.07 -2.43
N GLY A 265 0.09 -20.86 -3.44
CA GLY A 265 -0.78 -21.23 -4.55
C GLY A 265 -2.02 -22.03 -4.11
N PRO A 266 -3.04 -22.18 -4.98
CA PRO A 266 -4.22 -22.99 -4.68
C PRO A 266 -3.87 -24.43 -4.23
N GLN A 267 -4.55 -24.92 -3.19
CA GLN A 267 -4.33 -26.24 -2.60
C GLN A 267 -5.63 -27.06 -2.66
N THR A 268 -5.95 -27.67 -3.80
CA THR A 268 -7.25 -28.37 -3.97
C THR A 268 -7.36 -29.63 -3.11
N GLY A 269 -6.22 -30.22 -2.73
CA GLY A 269 -6.15 -31.40 -1.85
C GLY A 269 -6.23 -31.08 -0.35
N PHE A 270 -6.43 -29.82 0.04
CA PHE A 270 -6.57 -29.42 1.45
C PHE A 270 -8.04 -29.16 1.80
N THR A 271 -8.61 -30.03 2.64
CA THR A 271 -10.04 -29.99 3.06
C THR A 271 -10.23 -29.53 4.50
N GLY A 272 -9.15 -29.15 5.19
CA GLY A 272 -9.19 -28.62 6.55
C GLY A 272 -9.51 -27.13 6.63
N GLN A 273 -9.35 -26.54 7.81
CA GLN A 273 -9.49 -25.11 8.02
C GLN A 273 -8.27 -24.35 7.48
N LYS A 274 -8.50 -23.39 6.59
CA LYS A 274 -7.47 -22.47 6.08
C LYS A 274 -7.69 -21.08 6.66
N ASN A 275 -6.69 -20.54 7.35
CA ASN A 275 -6.66 -19.17 7.84
C ASN A 275 -5.55 -18.42 7.10
N GLU A 276 -5.88 -17.27 6.51
CA GLU A 276 -4.93 -16.48 5.74
C GLU A 276 -4.98 -15.02 6.16
N ILE A 277 -3.82 -14.47 6.50
CA ILE A 277 -3.63 -13.09 6.94
C ILE A 277 -2.52 -12.47 6.08
N ASP A 278 -2.79 -11.33 5.47
CA ASP A 278 -1.78 -10.52 4.78
C ASP A 278 -1.78 -9.12 5.33
N LEU A 279 -0.70 -8.77 6.04
CA LEU A 279 -0.56 -7.49 6.73
C LEU A 279 0.04 -6.41 5.82
N GLY A 280 0.62 -6.80 4.69
CA GLY A 280 1.44 -5.91 3.85
C GLY A 280 0.76 -5.45 2.57
N HIS A 281 -0.05 -6.32 1.96
CA HIS A 281 -0.60 -6.09 0.62
C HIS A 281 -2.08 -5.71 0.65
N ILE A 282 -2.52 -5.07 1.75
CA ILE A 282 -3.93 -4.74 1.95
C ILE A 282 -4.43 -3.88 0.78
N LEU A 283 -3.64 -2.88 0.36
CA LEU A 283 -4.00 -1.97 -0.72
C LEU A 283 -4.10 -2.69 -2.07
N GLU A 284 -3.08 -3.46 -2.42
CA GLU A 284 -2.98 -4.21 -3.68
C GLU A 284 -4.10 -5.24 -3.79
N LYS A 285 -4.45 -5.92 -2.69
CA LYS A 285 -5.56 -6.88 -2.66
C LYS A 285 -6.93 -6.19 -2.73
N THR A 286 -7.03 -4.94 -2.31
CA THR A 286 -8.28 -4.17 -2.42
C THR A 286 -8.50 -3.72 -3.87
N LEU A 287 -7.44 -3.53 -4.66
CA LEU A 287 -7.47 -3.10 -6.06
C LEU A 287 -7.58 -4.31 -7.02
N ILE A 288 -8.79 -4.58 -7.49
CA ILE A 288 -9.13 -5.67 -8.41
C ILE A 288 -9.08 -5.21 -9.88
N GLN A 289 -9.24 -3.90 -10.15
CA GLN A 289 -9.29 -3.31 -11.50
C GLN A 289 -8.67 -1.89 -11.53
N LYS A 290 -8.12 -1.49 -12.67
CA LYS A 290 -7.61 -0.12 -12.88
C LYS A 290 -8.77 0.89 -12.79
N GLY A 291 -8.60 1.98 -12.05
CA GLY A 291 -9.60 3.05 -11.92
C GLY A 291 -10.59 2.87 -10.77
N GLN A 292 -10.40 1.85 -9.92
CA GLN A 292 -11.17 1.73 -8.68
C GLN A 292 -10.77 2.82 -7.68
N ILE A 293 -11.77 3.32 -6.94
CA ILE A 293 -11.57 4.30 -5.89
C ILE A 293 -11.44 3.57 -4.55
N LEU A 294 -10.42 3.96 -3.78
CA LEU A 294 -10.16 3.46 -2.44
C LEU A 294 -10.90 4.31 -1.41
N THR A 295 -11.66 3.66 -0.54
CA THR A 295 -12.32 4.29 0.61
C THR A 295 -12.18 3.41 1.85
N LYS A 296 -12.72 3.83 3.00
CA LYS A 296 -12.77 3.04 4.22
C LYS A 296 -14.20 2.65 4.58
N ASP A 297 -14.41 1.48 5.18
CA ASP A 297 -15.70 1.09 5.74
C ASP A 297 -15.97 1.76 7.11
N SER A 298 -17.13 1.46 7.72
CA SER A 298 -17.51 2.00 9.04
C SER A 298 -16.61 1.57 10.19
N LEU A 299 -15.76 0.56 9.96
CA LEU A 299 -14.79 0.03 10.92
C LEU A 299 -13.37 0.55 10.63
N GLY A 300 -13.19 1.37 9.60
CA GLY A 300 -11.91 1.96 9.21
C GLY A 300 -11.03 1.07 8.31
N ASN A 301 -11.55 -0.07 7.82
CA ASN A 301 -10.84 -0.97 6.90
C ASN A 301 -10.90 -0.43 5.47
N TRP A 302 -9.85 -0.65 4.68
CA TRP A 302 -9.83 -0.28 3.26
C TRP A 302 -10.83 -1.13 2.45
N THR A 303 -11.59 -0.47 1.58
CA THR A 303 -12.53 -1.08 0.63
C THR A 303 -12.46 -0.35 -0.72
N THR A 304 -12.86 -1.01 -1.81
CA THR A 304 -12.91 -0.40 -3.14
C THR A 304 -14.33 -0.23 -3.66
N ILE A 305 -14.53 0.85 -4.39
CA ILE A 305 -15.69 1.04 -5.26
C ILE A 305 -15.27 0.65 -6.67
N SER A 306 -16.09 -0.15 -7.37
CA SER A 306 -15.84 -0.55 -8.76
C SER A 306 -15.63 0.68 -9.64
N THR A 307 -14.93 0.50 -10.77
CA THR A 307 -14.85 1.54 -11.81
C THR A 307 -16.28 1.92 -12.20
N GLY A 308 -16.61 3.21 -12.12
CA GLY A 308 -17.88 3.69 -12.65
C GLY A 308 -17.95 3.52 -14.16
N LEU A 309 -19.15 3.55 -14.73
CA LEU A 309 -19.31 3.88 -16.14
C LEU A 309 -18.83 5.32 -16.40
N ASP A 310 -18.52 5.66 -17.65
CA ASP A 310 -18.17 7.04 -18.01
C ASP A 310 -19.28 8.02 -17.55
N ASN A 311 -18.90 9.10 -16.89
CA ASN A 311 -19.76 10.15 -16.32
C ASN A 311 -20.60 9.76 -15.07
N GLU A 312 -20.22 8.73 -14.31
CA GLU A 312 -20.81 8.49 -12.99
C GLU A 312 -20.33 9.49 -11.92
N PHE A 313 -21.26 9.99 -11.11
CA PHE A 313 -20.96 10.84 -9.96
C PHE A 313 -20.91 10.02 -8.66
N LEU A 314 -19.90 10.29 -7.84
CA LEU A 314 -19.74 9.73 -6.51
C LEU A 314 -19.84 10.85 -5.49
N VAL A 315 -20.75 10.70 -4.53
CA VAL A 315 -20.97 11.67 -3.45
C VAL A 315 -20.52 11.06 -2.13
N PHE A 316 -19.62 11.73 -1.44
CA PHE A 316 -19.24 11.41 -0.06
C PHE A 316 -19.89 12.44 0.85
N ASP A 317 -20.62 11.99 1.87
CA ASP A 317 -21.03 12.84 2.98
C ASP A 317 -20.22 12.47 4.24
N SER A 318 -20.33 13.28 5.29
CA SER A 318 -19.59 13.07 6.54
C SER A 318 -20.14 11.95 7.42
N LEU A 319 -21.23 11.29 7.02
CA LEU A 319 -21.98 10.30 7.81
C LEU A 319 -22.01 8.91 7.17
N SER A 320 -21.74 8.82 5.88
CA SER A 320 -21.74 7.60 5.07
C SER A 320 -20.32 7.04 4.96
N PRO A 321 -20.10 5.80 5.40
CA PRO A 321 -18.78 5.16 5.28
C PRO A 321 -18.42 4.87 3.82
N THR A 322 -19.42 4.59 2.98
CA THR A 322 -19.24 4.28 1.57
C THR A 322 -19.95 5.33 0.74
N GLY A 323 -19.21 6.07 -0.09
CA GLY A 323 -19.79 7.10 -0.97
C GLY A 323 -20.97 6.56 -1.80
N TYR A 324 -21.98 7.40 -2.01
CA TYR A 324 -23.15 7.06 -2.81
C TYR A 324 -22.82 7.10 -4.30
N ARG A 325 -23.03 5.98 -4.99
CA ARG A 325 -22.94 5.90 -6.45
C ARG A 325 -24.24 6.39 -7.07
N ILE A 326 -24.14 7.42 -7.91
CA ILE A 326 -25.29 8.05 -8.55
C ILE A 326 -25.28 7.67 -10.02
N THR A 327 -26.12 6.69 -10.36
CA THR A 327 -26.29 6.17 -11.72
C THR A 327 -27.26 6.98 -12.57
N ASN A 328 -27.97 7.95 -11.98
CA ASN A 328 -28.91 8.86 -12.65
C ASN A 328 -28.97 10.20 -11.88
N ILE A 329 -28.93 11.34 -12.57
CA ILE A 329 -29.11 12.68 -11.97
C ILE A 329 -30.34 12.76 -11.04
N ASN A 330 -31.41 12.02 -11.34
CA ASN A 330 -32.63 12.03 -10.54
C ASN A 330 -32.44 11.40 -9.15
N SER A 331 -31.50 10.48 -8.96
CA SER A 331 -31.21 9.88 -7.64
C SER A 331 -30.32 10.76 -6.75
N PHE A 332 -29.74 11.83 -7.30
CA PHE A 332 -29.03 12.86 -6.53
C PHE A 332 -29.99 13.61 -5.59
N LEU A 333 -31.26 13.74 -5.97
CA LEU A 333 -32.27 14.51 -5.22
C LEU A 333 -32.83 13.77 -4.00
N SER A 334 -32.60 12.46 -3.90
CA SER A 334 -33.12 11.59 -2.84
C SER A 334 -32.17 11.37 -1.65
N ILE A 335 -30.96 11.91 -1.67
CA ILE A 335 -29.98 11.71 -0.58
C ILE A 335 -30.27 12.67 0.60
N PRO A 336 -30.33 12.17 1.85
CA PRO A 336 -30.54 13.00 3.03
C PRO A 336 -29.25 13.69 3.48
N GLY A 337 -29.19 15.02 3.36
CA GLY A 337 -28.05 15.86 3.73
C GLY A 337 -28.22 17.26 3.14
N MET A 338 -27.60 18.28 3.76
CA MET A 338 -27.74 19.69 3.33
C MET A 338 -27.41 19.87 1.84
N LYS A 339 -28.45 20.08 1.05
CA LYS A 339 -28.40 20.37 -0.38
C LYS A 339 -27.82 21.78 -0.59
N SER A 340 -26.50 21.87 -0.71
CA SER A 340 -25.92 22.89 -1.57
C SER A 340 -25.89 22.30 -2.98
N VAL A 341 -27.02 22.41 -3.67
CA VAL A 341 -26.91 22.52 -5.13
C VAL A 341 -26.28 23.89 -5.29
N GLU A 342 -24.97 23.90 -5.52
CA GLU A 342 -24.35 25.06 -6.13
C GLU A 342 -25.07 25.18 -7.48
N TYR A 343 -26.13 25.99 -7.52
CA TYR A 343 -26.42 26.70 -8.74
C TYR A 343 -25.08 27.35 -9.03
N LEU A 344 -24.36 26.82 -10.02
CA LEU A 344 -23.41 27.62 -10.77
C LEU A 344 -24.08 28.97 -10.83
N ARG A 345 -23.50 29.98 -10.16
CA ARG A 345 -23.89 31.34 -10.46
C ARG A 345 -23.65 31.41 -11.95
N GLN A 346 -24.72 31.24 -12.72
CA GLN A 346 -24.74 31.70 -14.07
C GLN A 346 -24.53 33.18 -13.83
N ASN A 347 -23.28 33.64 -14.02
CA ASN A 347 -22.95 35.04 -13.99
C ASN A 347 -24.08 35.70 -14.76
N SER A 348 -24.81 36.61 -14.11
CA SER A 348 -25.98 37.25 -14.72
C SER A 348 -25.56 37.61 -16.14
N PRO A 349 -26.22 37.09 -17.19
CA PRO A 349 -25.73 37.24 -18.54
C PRO A 349 -25.45 38.73 -18.75
N ASN A 350 -24.22 39.05 -19.15
CA ASN A 350 -23.77 40.44 -19.29
C ASN A 350 -24.55 41.06 -20.46
N THR A 351 -25.74 41.55 -20.15
CA THR A 351 -26.66 42.15 -21.09
C THR A 351 -26.34 43.63 -21.15
N ASN A 352 -25.79 44.05 -22.29
CA ASN A 352 -25.48 45.44 -22.57
C ASN A 352 -26.76 46.27 -22.44
N LEU A 353 -26.67 47.40 -21.75
CA LEU A 353 -27.75 48.38 -21.70
C LEU A 353 -27.84 49.08 -23.05
N LEU A 354 -28.94 48.87 -23.77
CA LEU A 354 -29.22 49.50 -25.05
C LEU A 354 -29.78 50.91 -24.82
N PRO A 355 -29.38 51.93 -25.60
CA PRO A 355 -29.95 53.27 -25.48
C PRO A 355 -31.39 53.31 -26.01
N SER A 356 -32.16 54.31 -25.56
CA SER A 356 -33.56 54.55 -25.91
C SER A 356 -33.79 54.75 -27.41
N GLY A 357 -35.02 54.55 -27.86
CA GLY A 357 -35.46 54.74 -29.25
C GLY A 357 -36.02 53.44 -29.86
N ASN A 358 -36.37 53.50 -31.15
CA ASN A 358 -36.96 52.35 -31.86
C ASN A 358 -35.94 51.22 -32.02
N ARG A 359 -36.35 49.97 -31.74
CA ARG A 359 -35.46 48.79 -31.80
C ARG A 359 -36.21 47.53 -32.20
N THR A 360 -35.52 46.63 -32.87
CA THR A 360 -35.92 45.23 -33.03
C THR A 360 -35.16 44.36 -32.03
N LEU A 361 -35.89 43.56 -31.26
CA LEU A 361 -35.38 42.65 -30.24
C LEU A 361 -35.45 41.22 -30.79
N ASP A 362 -34.31 40.68 -31.22
CA ASP A 362 -34.22 39.36 -31.83
C ASP A 362 -34.11 38.26 -30.76
N CYS A 363 -35.22 37.55 -30.54
CA CYS A 363 -35.34 36.52 -29.53
C CYS A 363 -34.53 35.25 -29.83
N SER A 364 -33.96 35.10 -31.04
CA SER A 364 -33.02 34.03 -31.32
C SER A 364 -31.62 34.27 -30.72
N LEU A 365 -31.28 35.54 -30.45
CA LEU A 365 -29.95 35.93 -29.95
C LEU A 365 -29.91 36.09 -28.43
N SER A 366 -31.03 36.50 -27.81
CA SER A 366 -31.13 36.66 -26.36
C SER A 366 -32.58 36.52 -25.88
N ASN A 367 -32.73 36.03 -24.65
CA ASN A 367 -34.01 36.01 -23.92
C ASN A 367 -34.11 37.14 -22.87
N LEU A 368 -33.07 37.99 -22.75
CA LEU A 368 -33.04 39.13 -21.85
C LEU A 368 -32.49 40.37 -22.58
N PHE A 369 -33.25 41.45 -22.56
CA PHE A 369 -32.87 42.75 -23.10
C PHE A 369 -32.93 43.82 -22.02
N ARG A 370 -31.93 44.69 -21.96
CA ARG A 370 -31.90 45.86 -21.06
C ARG A 370 -31.89 47.12 -21.90
N ILE A 371 -32.80 48.04 -21.64
CA ILE A 371 -32.99 49.25 -22.45
C ILE A 371 -33.17 50.47 -21.53
N THR A 372 -32.51 51.58 -21.86
CA THR A 372 -32.73 52.87 -21.20
C THR A 372 -34.10 53.44 -21.55
N GLY A 373 -34.85 53.90 -20.54
CA GLY A 373 -36.18 54.49 -20.70
C GLY A 373 -36.16 55.76 -21.56
N GLY A 374 -37.10 55.84 -22.49
CA GLY A 374 -37.28 56.92 -23.45
C GLY A 374 -38.35 56.54 -24.49
N ASN A 375 -38.80 57.49 -25.31
CA ASN A 375 -39.85 57.22 -26.29
C ASN A 375 -39.35 56.22 -27.35
N GLY A 376 -40.11 55.16 -27.62
CA GLY A 376 -39.71 54.17 -28.61
C GLY A 376 -40.73 53.09 -28.91
N THR A 377 -40.62 52.52 -30.10
CA THR A 377 -41.29 51.30 -30.54
C THR A 377 -40.33 50.12 -30.47
N PHE A 378 -40.67 49.10 -29.70
CA PHE A 378 -39.92 47.85 -29.62
C PHE A 378 -40.61 46.75 -30.43
N THR A 379 -39.91 46.22 -31.42
CA THR A 379 -40.39 45.11 -32.27
C THR A 379 -39.81 43.79 -31.77
N ILE A 380 -40.65 42.89 -31.27
CA ILE A 380 -40.24 41.52 -30.91
C ILE A 380 -40.14 40.69 -32.19
N SER A 381 -38.96 40.13 -32.51
CA SER A 381 -38.76 39.28 -33.69
C SER A 381 -38.21 37.90 -33.32
N ASN A 382 -38.48 36.91 -34.16
CA ASN A 382 -37.99 35.52 -33.99
C ASN A 382 -38.37 34.85 -32.65
N LEU A 383 -39.44 35.31 -31.99
CA LEU A 383 -39.98 34.64 -30.81
C LEU A 383 -40.64 33.32 -31.22
N VAL A 384 -40.09 32.20 -30.75
CA VAL A 384 -40.60 30.86 -31.03
C VAL A 384 -41.61 30.40 -29.98
N GLU A 385 -42.38 29.36 -30.30
CA GLU A 385 -43.42 28.80 -29.42
C GLU A 385 -42.82 28.36 -28.07
N ASN A 386 -43.52 28.66 -26.97
CA ASN A 386 -43.11 28.40 -25.58
C ASN A 386 -41.83 29.13 -25.12
N GLN A 387 -41.28 30.06 -25.91
CA GLN A 387 -40.15 30.87 -25.49
C GLN A 387 -40.60 32.03 -24.60
N VAL A 388 -39.86 32.25 -23.50
CA VAL A 388 -40.05 33.38 -22.59
C VAL A 388 -38.93 34.39 -22.81
N VAL A 389 -39.28 35.67 -22.97
CA VAL A 389 -38.36 36.79 -23.17
C VAL A 389 -38.66 37.89 -22.17
N ASN A 390 -37.62 38.44 -21.57
CA ASN A 390 -37.70 39.54 -20.62
C ASN A 390 -37.06 40.81 -21.19
N VAL A 391 -37.74 41.94 -21.04
CA VAL A 391 -37.25 43.28 -21.37
C VAL A 391 -37.26 44.11 -20.09
N ILE A 392 -36.09 44.54 -19.66
CA ILE A 392 -35.91 45.43 -18.51
C ILE A 392 -35.76 46.85 -19.05
N LEU A 393 -36.67 47.72 -18.66
CA LEU A 393 -36.60 49.15 -18.92
C LEU A 393 -36.05 49.88 -17.70
N GLU A 394 -34.96 50.63 -17.88
CA GLU A 394 -34.30 51.39 -16.81
C GLU A 394 -34.68 52.87 -16.91
N SER A 395 -35.52 53.36 -16.00
CA SER A 395 -36.12 54.70 -16.07
C SER A 395 -35.10 55.82 -15.79
N THR A 396 -35.17 56.88 -16.59
CA THR A 396 -34.30 58.05 -16.52
C THR A 396 -34.88 59.23 -15.74
N GLY A 397 -36.09 59.11 -15.18
CA GLY A 397 -36.73 60.19 -14.40
C GLY A 397 -37.64 61.12 -15.19
N SER A 398 -37.86 60.85 -16.48
CA SER A 398 -38.73 61.64 -17.38
C SER A 398 -39.93 60.83 -17.85
N SER A 399 -40.98 61.48 -18.32
CA SER A 399 -42.10 60.81 -18.97
C SER A 399 -41.71 60.28 -20.35
N TYR A 400 -42.10 59.05 -20.66
CA TYR A 400 -41.93 58.44 -21.97
C TYR A 400 -43.01 57.40 -22.26
N THR A 401 -43.18 57.11 -23.55
CA THR A 401 -44.15 56.13 -24.05
C THR A 401 -43.43 55.00 -24.78
N ILE A 402 -43.82 53.77 -24.47
CA ILE A 402 -43.33 52.56 -25.15
C ILE A 402 -44.49 51.93 -25.93
N THR A 403 -44.23 51.61 -27.20
CA THR A 403 -45.13 50.84 -28.04
C THR A 403 -44.49 49.50 -28.41
N TRP A 404 -45.30 48.44 -28.45
CA TRP A 404 -44.86 47.08 -28.78
C TRP A 404 -45.37 46.69 -30.16
N SER A 405 -44.50 46.06 -30.96
CA SER A 405 -44.81 45.60 -32.32
C SER A 405 -44.15 44.25 -32.60
N GLY A 406 -44.46 43.62 -33.73
CA GLY A 406 -43.93 42.30 -34.10
C GLY A 406 -44.86 41.11 -33.78
N GLY A 407 -46.06 41.37 -33.27
CA GLY A 407 -47.09 40.36 -33.06
C GLY A 407 -48.35 40.96 -32.41
N THR A 408 -49.30 40.10 -32.09
CA THR A 408 -50.49 40.45 -31.30
C THR A 408 -50.18 40.24 -29.81
N PHE A 409 -50.14 41.33 -29.04
CA PHE A 409 -49.81 41.32 -27.61
C PHE A 409 -51.07 41.32 -26.74
N TYR A 410 -51.17 40.33 -25.85
CA TYR A 410 -52.26 40.19 -24.88
C TYR A 410 -51.75 40.58 -23.49
N TRP A 411 -52.19 41.75 -23.02
CA TRP A 411 -51.90 42.26 -21.67
C TRP A 411 -53.02 41.89 -20.69
N PRO A 412 -52.74 41.74 -19.38
CA PRO A 412 -53.72 41.26 -18.41
C PRO A 412 -54.98 42.13 -18.28
N ASN A 413 -54.89 43.42 -18.64
CA ASN A 413 -55.99 44.39 -18.60
C ASN A 413 -56.31 44.99 -19.98
N SER A 414 -55.99 44.29 -21.07
CA SER A 414 -56.18 44.73 -22.48
C SER A 414 -55.54 46.07 -22.86
N THR A 415 -54.67 46.62 -21.99
CA THR A 415 -53.97 47.88 -22.18
C THR A 415 -52.49 47.69 -21.89
N VAL A 416 -51.64 48.37 -22.67
CA VAL A 416 -50.19 48.36 -22.42
C VAL A 416 -49.92 49.12 -21.12
N PRO A 417 -49.20 48.53 -20.16
CA PRO A 417 -48.86 49.20 -18.90
C PRO A 417 -48.03 50.46 -19.12
N THR A 418 -48.43 51.56 -18.46
CA THR A 418 -47.67 52.82 -18.48
C THR A 418 -46.31 52.64 -17.81
N PRO A 419 -45.19 52.98 -18.48
CA PRO A 419 -43.86 52.85 -17.90
C PRO A 419 -43.65 53.74 -16.67
N THR A 420 -42.80 53.30 -15.75
CA THR A 420 -42.39 54.05 -14.56
C THR A 420 -41.52 55.24 -14.95
N VAL A 421 -41.91 56.42 -14.47
CA VAL A 421 -41.21 57.70 -14.72
C VAL A 421 -40.26 58.10 -13.61
N THR A 422 -40.24 57.39 -12.48
CA THR A 422 -39.33 57.65 -11.36
C THR A 422 -37.92 57.17 -11.72
N ALA A 423 -36.94 58.07 -11.60
CA ALA A 423 -35.53 57.75 -11.89
C ALA A 423 -35.05 56.55 -11.08
N LEU A 424 -34.11 55.78 -11.65
CA LEU A 424 -33.46 54.61 -11.05
C LEU A 424 -34.39 53.40 -10.79
N LYS A 425 -35.69 53.52 -11.06
CA LYS A 425 -36.62 52.39 -11.06
C LYS A 425 -36.52 51.60 -12.36
N LYS A 426 -36.84 50.31 -12.28
CA LYS A 426 -36.85 49.38 -13.41
C LYS A 426 -38.22 48.78 -13.59
N ASP A 427 -38.63 48.65 -14.85
CA ASP A 427 -39.82 47.91 -15.22
C ASP A 427 -39.40 46.61 -15.90
N PHE A 428 -39.99 45.50 -15.49
CA PHE A 428 -39.74 44.18 -16.04
C PHE A 428 -40.94 43.78 -16.88
N TYR A 429 -40.77 43.76 -18.20
CA TYR A 429 -41.77 43.26 -19.12
C TYR A 429 -41.42 41.83 -19.54
N THR A 430 -42.38 40.92 -19.45
CA THR A 430 -42.20 39.51 -19.80
C THR A 430 -43.17 39.14 -20.92
N PHE A 431 -42.65 38.45 -21.93
CA PHE A 431 -43.39 37.99 -23.10
C PHE A 431 -43.24 36.47 -23.23
N ILE A 432 -44.33 35.78 -23.50
CA ILE A 432 -44.35 34.35 -23.83
C ILE A 432 -45.23 34.10 -25.05
N LYS A 433 -44.76 33.29 -25.99
CA LYS A 433 -45.55 32.89 -27.15
C LYS A 433 -46.27 31.57 -26.88
N VAL A 434 -47.60 31.59 -26.96
CA VAL A 434 -48.45 30.40 -26.79
C VAL A 434 -49.58 30.44 -27.83
N GLY A 435 -49.75 29.37 -28.58
CA GLY A 435 -50.73 29.25 -29.66
C GLY A 435 -50.58 30.31 -30.75
N GLY A 436 -49.34 30.75 -31.04
CA GLY A 436 -49.08 31.83 -32.00
C GLY A 436 -49.35 33.26 -31.50
N ASN A 437 -49.92 33.42 -30.30
CA ASN A 437 -50.19 34.70 -29.65
C ASN A 437 -49.10 35.06 -28.63
N ILE A 438 -48.84 36.36 -28.41
CA ILE A 438 -47.85 36.82 -27.41
C ILE A 438 -48.59 37.27 -26.15
N PHE A 439 -48.50 36.47 -25.10
CA PHE A 439 -48.98 36.84 -23.77
C PHE A 439 -47.92 37.68 -23.07
N SER A 440 -48.35 38.79 -22.48
CA SER A 440 -47.46 39.81 -21.94
C SER A 440 -47.81 40.10 -20.49
N SER A 441 -46.81 40.37 -19.66
CA SER A 441 -46.99 40.84 -18.29
C SER A 441 -45.92 41.87 -17.93
N CYS A 442 -46.17 42.65 -16.88
CA CYS A 442 -45.18 43.60 -16.38
C CYS A 442 -45.14 43.61 -14.86
N LEU A 443 -43.95 43.87 -14.31
CA LEU A 443 -43.75 44.34 -12.94
C LEU A 443 -43.16 45.75 -13.03
N LEU A 444 -43.90 46.73 -12.54
CA LEU A 444 -43.53 48.15 -12.63
C LEU A 444 -42.84 48.62 -11.35
N SER A 445 -42.00 49.64 -11.48
CA SER A 445 -41.39 50.39 -10.37
C SER A 445 -40.58 49.51 -9.41
N MET A 446 -39.86 48.53 -9.94
CA MET A 446 -38.98 47.65 -9.19
C MET A 446 -37.63 48.33 -8.94
N GLY A 447 -37.04 48.09 -7.77
CA GLY A 447 -35.73 48.64 -7.37
C GLY A 447 -35.81 49.78 -6.39
#